data_AF-A0A432GPF3-F1
#
_entry.id   AF-A0A432GPF3-F1
#
_cell.length_a   1.000
_cell.length_b   1.000
_cell.length_c   1.000
_cell.angle_alpha   90.00
_cell.angle_beta   90.00
_cell.angle_gamma   90.00
#
_symmetry.space_group_name_H-M   'P 1'
#
loop_
_entity.id
_entity.type
_entity.pdbx_description
1 polymer ?
#
loop_
_entity_poly.entity_id
_entity_poly.type
_entity_poly.pdbx_seq_one_letter_code
_entity_poly.pdbx_strand_id
1 'polypeptide(L)'
;MVTILFIFWTLSSVFLTLNVFHPLAKRRSSSFFTLLISFALGWLVGDLLPQWILLNSGIALLFSFSDIFSQTLGRAGLVIHLCCWIILIIRLWIILNLHARIDQQLEEQLGSNWQNSSTFFSPPGNFLEVNWHSWLNP
;
A
#
# COMPACT_ATOMS: atom_id res chain seq x y z
N MET A 1 29.15 -9.84 5.96
CA MET A 1 27.81 -10.35 6.34
C MET A 1 26.79 -9.21 6.48
N VAL A 2 27.05 -8.20 7.32
CA VAL A 2 26.14 -7.04 7.53
C VAL A 2 25.77 -6.32 6.23
N THR A 3 26.75 -6.05 5.37
CA THR A 3 26.52 -5.40 4.06
C THR A 3 25.57 -6.19 3.17
N ILE A 4 25.68 -7.53 3.16
CA ILE A 4 24.80 -8.39 2.35
C ILE A 4 23.36 -8.32 2.89
N LEU A 5 23.19 -8.39 4.22
CA LEU A 5 21.89 -8.24 4.86
C LEU A 5 21.26 -6.87 4.56
N PHE A 6 22.07 -5.81 4.60
CA PHE A 6 21.62 -4.47 4.26
C PHE A 6 21.15 -4.37 2.81
N ILE A 7 21.90 -4.92 1.86
CA ILE A 7 21.52 -4.96 0.44
C ILE A 7 20.19 -5.73 0.25
N PHE A 8 20.05 -6.91 0.87
CA PHE A 8 18.81 -7.68 0.80
C PHE A 8 17.63 -6.93 1.39
N TRP A 9 17.83 -6.24 2.51
CA TRP A 9 16.79 -5.43 3.14
C TRP A 9 16.38 -4.26 2.25
N THR A 10 17.33 -3.51 1.68
CA THR A 10 17.04 -2.41 0.75
C THR A 10 16.32 -2.90 -0.50
N LEU A 11 16.79 -3.98 -1.13
CA LEU A 11 16.11 -4.57 -2.28
C LEU A 11 14.69 -5.03 -1.93
N SER A 12 14.52 -5.70 -0.79
CA SER A 12 13.19 -6.14 -0.33
C SER A 12 12.26 -4.94 -0.13
N SER A 13 12.72 -3.84 0.46
CA SER A 13 11.93 -2.63 0.62
C SER A 13 11.51 -2.03 -0.72
N VAL A 14 12.38 -2.03 -1.73
CA VAL A 14 12.05 -1.57 -3.09
C VAL A 14 11.01 -2.49 -3.72
N PHE A 15 11.22 -3.81 -3.69
CA PHE A 15 10.28 -4.78 -4.26
C PHE A 15 8.89 -4.69 -3.63
N LEU A 16 8.84 -4.56 -2.30
CA LEU A 16 7.60 -4.40 -1.55
C LEU A 16 6.90 -3.08 -1.90
N THR A 17 7.65 -1.99 -2.05
CA THR A 17 7.11 -0.70 -2.50
C THR A 17 6.53 -0.82 -3.91
N LEU A 18 7.21 -1.48 -4.83
CA LEU A 18 6.71 -1.72 -6.19
C LEU A 18 5.43 -2.56 -6.20
N ASN A 19 5.34 -3.58 -5.33
CA ASN A 19 4.15 -4.43 -5.19
C ASN A 19 2.88 -3.64 -4.83
N VAL A 20 3.02 -2.49 -4.15
CA VAL A 20 1.88 -1.59 -3.83
C VAL A 20 1.32 -0.90 -5.08
N PHE A 21 2.18 -0.57 -6.05
CA PHE A 21 1.77 0.12 -7.29
C PHE A 21 1.41 -0.86 -8.39
N HIS A 22 2.16 -1.94 -8.50
CA HIS A 22 1.95 -3.00 -9.47
C HIS A 22 2.08 -4.33 -8.75
N PRO A 23 0.95 -5.02 -8.47
CA PRO A 23 0.97 -6.31 -7.79
C PRO A 23 1.94 -7.26 -8.48
N LEU A 24 2.83 -7.87 -7.70
CA LEU A 24 3.82 -8.81 -8.22
C LEU A 24 3.16 -10.08 -8.79
N ALA A 25 1.99 -10.44 -8.25
CA ALA A 25 1.20 -11.57 -8.71
C ALA A 25 0.21 -11.16 -9.80
N LYS A 26 0.37 -11.72 -11.01
CA LYS A 26 -0.60 -11.52 -12.10
C LYS A 26 -1.86 -12.31 -11.83
N ARG A 27 -2.99 -11.60 -11.70
CA ARG A 27 -4.31 -12.19 -11.41
C ARG A 27 -4.71 -13.36 -12.32
N ARG A 28 -4.28 -13.34 -13.59
CA ARG A 28 -4.67 -14.36 -14.60
C ARG A 28 -3.85 -15.66 -14.53
N SER A 29 -2.66 -15.65 -13.91
CA SER A 29 -1.73 -16.79 -14.00
C SER A 29 -1.14 -17.21 -12.65
N SER A 30 -1.36 -16.43 -11.60
CA SER A 30 -0.84 -16.73 -10.26
C SER A 30 -1.81 -17.62 -9.48
N SER A 31 -1.26 -18.53 -8.66
CA SER A 31 -2.05 -19.32 -7.72
C SER A 31 -2.70 -18.44 -6.67
N PHE A 32 -3.79 -18.93 -6.06
CA PHE A 32 -4.49 -18.23 -4.98
C PHE A 32 -3.54 -17.78 -3.86
N PHE A 33 -2.65 -18.66 -3.38
CA PHE A 33 -1.69 -18.31 -2.34
C PHE A 33 -0.72 -17.19 -2.75
N THR A 34 -0.28 -17.18 -4.00
CA THR A 34 0.61 -16.11 -4.51
C THR A 34 -0.12 -14.77 -4.53
N LEU A 35 -1.39 -14.77 -4.95
CA LEU A 35 -2.23 -13.57 -4.92
C LEU A 35 -2.47 -13.10 -3.48
N LEU A 36 -2.75 -14.02 -2.55
CA LEU A 36 -2.96 -13.71 -1.14
C LEU A 36 -1.71 -13.10 -0.50
N ILE A 37 -0.53 -13.66 -0.77
CA ILE A 37 0.74 -13.13 -0.27
C ILE A 37 1.02 -11.74 -0.87
N SER A 38 0.87 -11.59 -2.19
CA SER A 38 1.07 -10.30 -2.86
C SER A 38 0.11 -9.23 -2.31
N PHE A 39 -1.15 -9.60 -2.06
CA PHE A 39 -2.12 -8.73 -1.42
C PHE A 39 -1.71 -8.37 0.01
N ALA A 40 -1.38 -9.34 0.86
CA ALA A 40 -1.00 -9.11 2.26
C ALA A 40 0.25 -8.23 2.37
N LEU A 41 1.24 -8.44 1.51
CA LEU A 41 2.44 -7.62 1.45
C LEU A 41 2.14 -6.19 0.96
N GLY A 42 1.25 -6.04 -0.02
CA GLY A 42 0.80 -4.73 -0.51
C GLY A 42 0.04 -3.97 0.58
N TRP A 43 -0.80 -4.66 1.33
CA TRP A 43 -1.55 -4.10 2.45
C TRP A 43 -0.62 -3.64 3.59
N LEU A 44 0.35 -4.48 3.99
CA LEU A 44 1.34 -4.16 5.03
C LEU A 44 2.15 -2.90 4.71
N VAL A 45 2.52 -2.71 3.44
CA VAL A 45 3.41 -1.62 3.02
C VAL A 45 2.63 -0.36 2.64
N GLY A 46 1.45 -0.54 2.05
CA GLY A 46 0.62 0.55 1.55
C GLY A 46 -0.29 1.15 2.62
N ASP A 47 -1.10 0.33 3.28
CA ASP A 47 -2.17 0.81 4.15
C ASP A 47 -1.70 0.92 5.61
N LEU A 48 -0.73 0.09 6.01
CA LEU A 48 -0.01 0.17 7.29
C LEU A 48 1.31 0.97 7.17
N LEU A 49 1.32 2.01 6.32
CA LEU A 49 2.52 2.79 6.00
C LEU A 49 3.23 3.37 7.24
N PRO A 50 2.55 3.95 8.26
CA PRO A 50 3.23 4.43 9.46
C PRO A 50 3.99 3.32 10.21
N GLN A 51 3.38 2.15 10.33
CA GLN A 51 3.99 0.97 10.97
C GLN A 51 5.17 0.45 10.12
N TRP A 52 5.03 0.46 8.79
CA TRP A 52 6.10 0.10 7.86
C TRP A 52 7.31 1.04 7.99
N ILE A 53 7.11 2.36 8.06
CA ILE A 53 8.17 3.35 8.26
C ILE A 53 8.85 3.13 9.62
N LEU A 54 8.07 2.90 10.68
CA LEU A 54 8.60 2.64 12.02
C LEU A 54 9.46 1.37 12.05
N LEU A 55 8.99 0.28 11.43
CA LEU A 55 9.74 -0.97 11.31
C LEU A 55 11.07 -0.75 10.57
N ASN A 56 11.05 -0.08 9.42
CA ASN A 56 12.28 0.18 8.66
C ASN A 56 13.23 1.13 9.41
N SER A 57 12.71 2.09 10.16
CA SER A 57 13.52 2.96 11.03
C SER A 57 14.18 2.15 12.15
N GLY A 58 13.46 1.21 12.76
CA GLY A 58 14.02 0.28 13.75
C GLY A 58 15.11 -0.61 13.17
N ILE A 59 14.90 -1.16 11.97
CA ILE A 59 15.92 -1.96 11.27
C ILE A 59 17.14 -1.10 10.92
N ALA A 60 16.95 0.13 10.44
CA ALA A 60 18.04 1.07 10.18
C ALA A 60 18.84 1.37 11.45
N LEU A 61 18.16 1.52 12.59
CA LEU A 61 18.81 1.70 13.89
C LEU A 61 19.63 0.47 14.29
N LEU A 62 19.15 -0.74 14.05
CA LEU A 62 19.96 -1.96 14.25
C LEU A 62 21.24 -1.94 13.39
N PHE A 63 21.14 -1.48 12.15
CA PHE A 63 22.30 -1.31 11.28
C PHE A 63 23.24 -0.17 11.72
N SER A 64 22.76 0.83 12.48
CA SER A 64 23.62 1.93 12.98
C SER A 64 24.64 1.47 14.02
N PHE A 65 24.44 0.31 14.64
CA PHE A 65 25.45 -0.32 15.50
C PHE A 65 26.61 -0.94 14.70
N SER A 66 26.58 -0.81 13.38
CA SER A 66 27.67 -1.19 12.48
C SER A 66 28.18 0.01 11.69
N ASP A 67 29.38 -0.11 11.10
CA ASP A 67 29.96 0.95 10.28
C ASP A 67 29.30 1.13 8.90
N ILE A 68 28.17 0.48 8.62
CA ILE A 68 27.58 0.46 7.27
C ILE A 68 27.23 1.87 6.76
N PHE A 69 26.79 2.78 7.62
CA PHE A 69 26.41 4.15 7.22
C PHE A 69 27.60 5.09 7.01
N SER A 70 28.80 4.69 7.44
CA SER A 70 30.04 5.39 7.05
C SER A 70 30.38 5.16 5.58
N GLN A 71 29.91 4.04 5.01
CA GLN A 71 30.18 3.64 3.64
C GLN A 71 29.17 4.26 2.68
N THR A 72 29.62 4.55 1.44
CA THR A 72 28.77 5.10 0.38
C THR A 72 27.53 4.24 0.13
N LEU A 73 27.67 2.91 0.18
CA LEU A 73 26.57 1.98 -0.05
C LEU A 73 25.48 2.07 1.03
N GLY A 74 25.86 2.23 2.30
CA GLY A 74 24.89 2.42 3.39
C GLY A 74 24.10 3.72 3.24
N ARG A 75 24.78 4.81 2.87
CA ARG A 75 24.14 6.11 2.60
C ARG A 75 23.20 6.04 1.39
N ALA A 76 23.63 5.38 0.31
CA ALA A 76 22.79 5.17 -0.86
C ALA A 76 21.51 4.38 -0.52
N GLY A 77 21.63 3.33 0.29
CA GLY A 77 20.47 2.58 0.77
C GLY A 77 19.49 3.45 1.57
N LEU A 78 19.98 4.30 2.48
CA LEU A 78 19.13 5.23 3.23
C LEU A 78 18.37 6.19 2.31
N VAL A 79 19.02 6.74 1.29
CA VAL A 79 18.37 7.60 0.30
C VAL A 79 17.26 6.83 -0.43
N ILE A 80 17.52 5.58 -0.83
CA ILE A 80 16.52 4.72 -1.47
C ILE A 80 15.30 4.52 -0.55
N HIS A 81 15.50 4.19 0.73
CA HIS A 81 14.40 4.03 1.69
C HIS A 81 13.58 5.31 1.84
N LEU A 82 14.24 6.47 1.96
CA LEU A 82 13.57 7.77 2.03
C LEU A 82 12.73 8.04 0.77
N CYS A 83 13.28 7.79 -0.42
CA CYS A 83 12.55 7.93 -1.68
C CYS A 83 11.31 7.02 -1.73
N CYS A 84 11.45 5.74 -1.32
CA CYS A 84 10.31 4.82 -1.24
C CYS A 84 9.23 5.33 -0.29
N TRP A 85 9.61 5.84 0.89
CA TRP A 85 8.64 6.37 1.86
C TRP A 85 7.93 7.61 1.34
N ILE A 86 8.65 8.55 0.71
CA ILE A 86 8.04 9.76 0.11
C ILE A 86 6.97 9.35 -0.92
N ILE A 87 7.31 8.42 -1.81
CA ILE A 87 6.38 7.92 -2.84
C ILE A 87 5.14 7.28 -2.19
N LEU A 88 5.32 6.47 -1.13
CA LEU A 88 4.20 5.84 -0.42
C LEU A 88 3.34 6.87 0.34
N ILE A 89 3.95 7.89 0.94
CA ILE A 89 3.23 8.97 1.64
C ILE A 89 2.37 9.75 0.65
N ILE A 90 2.90 10.10 -0.52
CA ILE A 90 2.14 10.77 -1.57
C ILE A 90 0.93 9.91 -1.99
N ARG A 91 1.14 8.60 -2.20
CA ARG A 91 0.05 7.67 -2.52
C ARG A 91 -1.01 7.67 -1.42
N LEU A 92 -0.60 7.53 -0.15
CA LEU A 92 -1.52 7.49 0.98
C LEU A 92 -2.31 8.80 1.09
N TRP A 93 -1.66 9.94 0.92
CA TRP A 93 -2.31 11.25 0.91
C TRP A 93 -3.38 11.37 -0.18
N ILE A 94 -3.10 10.88 -1.39
CA ILE A 94 -4.09 10.82 -2.47
C ILE A 94 -5.28 9.95 -2.08
N ILE A 95 -5.05 8.79 -1.47
CA ILE A 95 -6.11 7.87 -1.03
C ILE A 95 -6.97 8.50 0.07
N LEU A 96 -6.36 9.14 1.06
CA LEU A 96 -7.09 9.79 2.15
C LEU A 96 -7.96 10.96 1.65
N ASN A 97 -7.49 11.69 0.63
CA ASN A 97 -8.26 12.77 0.00
C ASN A 97 -9.23 12.28 -1.10
N LEU A 98 -9.20 11.00 -1.44
CA LEU A 98 -10.01 10.45 -2.53
C LEU A 98 -11.50 10.63 -2.27
N HIS A 99 -11.93 10.44 -1.02
CA HIS A 99 -13.33 10.56 -0.64
C HIS A 99 -13.87 11.97 -0.92
N ALA A 100 -13.18 13.00 -0.43
CA ALA A 100 -13.56 14.40 -0.67
C ALA A 100 -13.58 14.75 -2.17
N ARG A 101 -12.65 14.19 -2.97
CA ARG A 101 -12.65 14.39 -4.41
C ARG A 101 -13.85 13.71 -5.09
N ILE A 102 -14.21 12.51 -4.66
CA ILE A 102 -15.40 11.81 -5.16
C ILE A 102 -16.67 12.59 -4.82
N ASP A 103 -16.79 13.07 -3.58
CA ASP A 103 -17.96 13.86 -3.15
C ASP A 103 -18.12 15.13 -3.98
N GLN A 104 -17.02 15.86 -4.23
CA GLN A 104 -17.03 17.03 -5.10
C GLN A 104 -17.46 16.69 -6.53
N GLN A 105 -16.95 15.60 -7.10
CA GLN A 105 -17.34 15.19 -8.45
C GLN A 105 -18.80 14.73 -8.55
N LEU A 106 -19.31 14.05 -7.52
CA LEU A 106 -20.72 13.68 -7.44
C LEU A 106 -21.60 14.91 -7.32
N GLU A 107 -21.21 15.90 -6.51
CA GLU A 107 -21.94 17.15 -6.37
C GLU A 107 -21.97 17.96 -7.68
N GLU A 108 -20.84 18.04 -8.40
CA GLU A 108 -20.78 18.70 -9.70
C GLU A 108 -21.69 18.03 -10.75
N GLN A 109 -21.79 16.70 -10.75
CA GLN A 109 -22.57 15.97 -11.76
C GLN A 109 -24.05 15.81 -11.42
N LEU A 110 -24.38 15.61 -10.14
CA LEU A 110 -25.73 15.27 -9.67
C LEU A 110 -26.43 16.45 -8.96
N GLY A 111 -25.71 17.56 -8.73
CA GLY A 111 -26.19 18.74 -8.03
C GLY A 111 -26.27 18.54 -6.51
N SER A 112 -26.61 19.60 -5.77
CA SER A 112 -26.59 19.65 -4.30
C SER A 112 -27.49 18.62 -3.58
N ASN A 113 -28.42 17.98 -4.31
CA ASN A 113 -29.35 16.99 -3.78
C ASN A 113 -28.87 15.54 -3.92
N TRP A 114 -27.66 15.31 -4.43
CA TRP A 114 -27.14 13.96 -4.66
C TRP A 114 -27.10 13.11 -3.38
N GLN A 115 -26.85 13.73 -2.22
CA GLN A 115 -26.88 13.05 -0.91
C GLN A 115 -28.29 12.62 -0.48
N ASN A 116 -29.33 13.27 -1.03
CA ASN A 116 -30.74 12.95 -0.79
C ASN A 116 -31.30 11.93 -1.80
N SER A 117 -30.47 11.45 -2.74
CA SER A 117 -30.84 10.36 -3.63
C SER A 117 -31.02 9.10 -2.79
N SER A 118 -32.26 8.69 -2.52
CA SER A 118 -32.50 7.38 -1.93
C SER A 118 -31.93 6.32 -2.86
N THR A 119 -30.95 5.55 -2.40
CA THR A 119 -30.58 4.33 -3.13
C THR A 119 -31.83 3.47 -3.22
N PHE A 120 -32.22 3.06 -4.43
CA PHE A 120 -33.35 2.14 -4.64
C PHE A 120 -33.18 0.81 -3.87
N PHE A 121 -31.96 0.54 -3.40
CA PHE A 121 -31.61 -0.61 -2.60
C PHE A 121 -31.02 -0.16 -1.26
N SER A 122 -31.52 -0.71 -0.16
CA SER A 122 -30.88 -0.59 1.14
C SER A 122 -29.52 -1.30 1.07
N PRO A 123 -28.43 -0.69 1.60
CA PRO A 123 -27.17 -1.40 1.73
C PRO A 123 -27.40 -2.63 2.62
N PRO A 124 -26.71 -3.75 2.36
CA PRO A 124 -26.83 -4.95 3.19
C PRO A 124 -26.43 -4.60 4.63
N GLY A 125 -27.30 -4.94 5.58
CA GLY A 125 -27.10 -4.66 7.00
C GLY A 125 -26.01 -5.54 7.62
N ASN A 126 -25.65 -6.62 6.95
CA ASN A 126 -24.57 -7.53 7.34
C ASN A 126 -23.88 -8.19 6.13
N PHE A 127 -22.74 -8.82 6.40
CA PHE A 127 -21.91 -9.48 5.37
C PHE A 127 -22.63 -10.62 4.62
N LEU A 128 -23.63 -11.26 5.26
CA LEU A 128 -24.38 -12.37 4.67
C LEU A 128 -25.41 -11.90 3.64
N GLU A 129 -25.87 -10.65 3.75
CA GLU A 129 -26.84 -10.04 2.83
C GLU A 129 -26.19 -9.54 1.53
N VAL A 130 -24.85 -9.54 1.44
CA VAL A 130 -24.14 -9.21 0.21
C VAL A 130 -24.36 -10.33 -0.82
N ASN A 131 -24.81 -9.98 -2.03
CA ASN A 131 -24.97 -10.95 -3.12
C ASN A 131 -23.60 -11.36 -3.70
N TRP A 132 -22.89 -12.22 -2.98
CA TRP A 132 -21.58 -12.77 -3.36
C TRP A 132 -21.59 -13.45 -4.72
N HIS A 133 -22.71 -14.03 -5.11
CA HIS A 133 -22.84 -14.75 -6.37
C HIS A 133 -22.66 -13.82 -7.59
N SER A 134 -23.14 -12.59 -7.50
CA SER A 134 -22.93 -11.55 -8.53
C SER A 134 -21.50 -11.01 -8.56
N TRP A 135 -20.80 -11.07 -7.43
CA TRP A 135 -19.42 -10.55 -7.30
C TRP A 135 -18.36 -11.57 -7.72
N LEU A 136 -18.65 -12.87 -7.49
CA LEU A 136 -17.75 -13.97 -7.83
C LEU A 136 -17.88 -14.43 -9.29
N ASN A 137 -18.99 -14.13 -9.96
CA ASN A 137 -19.22 -14.36 -11.39
C ASN A 137 -19.62 -13.05 -12.09
N PRO A 138 -18.65 -12.23 -12.54
CA PRO A 138 -18.91 -11.01 -13.28
C PRO A 138 -19.37 -11.27 -14.72
#